data_AF-A0A928YXS3-F1
#
_entry.id   AF-A0A928YXS3-F1
#
_cell.length_a   1.000
_cell.length_b   1.000
_cell.length_c   1.000
_cell.angle_alpha   90.00
_cell.angle_beta   90.00
_cell.angle_gamma   90.00
#
_symmetry.space_group_name_H-M   'P 1'
#
loop_
_entity.id
_entity.type
_entity.pdbx_description
1 polymer ?
#
loop_
_entity_poly.entity_id
_entity_poly.type
_entity_poly.pdbx_seq_one_letter_code
_entity_poly.pdbx_strand_id
1 'polypeptide(L)'
;MKALTQKATILMFGLLLNVVGVGALTPHSASAQRACQTYRVARPHGLYVYVNAGSRIVTTLPYNQIVRVDGLSNDGSWAKIRYRRVDGQVGAGWVATNYLGCYQK
;
A
#
# COMPACT_ATOMS: atom_id res chain seq x y z
N MET A 1 -8.02 27.78 -29.85
CA MET A 1 -9.31 27.13 -30.16
C MET A 1 -9.38 26.88 -31.66
N LYS A 2 -9.77 25.65 -32.07
CA LYS A 2 -10.03 25.09 -33.44
C LYS A 2 -9.36 23.71 -33.53
N ALA A 3 -9.99 22.68 -32.97
CA ALA A 3 -11.00 21.80 -33.57
C ALA A 3 -10.35 20.63 -34.35
N LEU A 4 -10.34 19.46 -33.69
CA LEU A 4 -9.97 18.16 -34.20
C LEU A 4 -10.92 17.75 -35.33
N THR A 5 -10.39 17.36 -36.50
CA THR A 5 -11.19 16.76 -37.57
C THR A 5 -10.85 15.28 -37.66
N GLN A 6 -11.72 14.47 -37.05
CA GLN A 6 -11.68 13.02 -37.03
C GLN A 6 -12.38 12.49 -38.29
N LYS A 7 -11.68 11.72 -39.13
CA LYS A 7 -12.27 10.91 -40.19
C LYS A 7 -11.59 9.55 -40.20
N ALA A 8 -12.20 8.58 -39.53
CA ALA A 8 -11.84 7.18 -39.65
C ALA A 8 -13.10 6.42 -40.09
N THR A 9 -13.17 6.18 -41.40
CA THR A 9 -14.21 5.37 -42.05
C THR A 9 -13.98 3.92 -41.65
N ILE A 10 -14.84 3.37 -40.80
CA ILE A 10 -14.79 1.97 -40.40
C ILE A 10 -15.67 1.18 -41.38
N LEU A 11 -15.02 0.43 -42.27
CA LEU A 11 -15.65 -0.57 -43.13
C LEU A 11 -16.01 -1.79 -42.28
N MET A 12 -17.31 -2.01 -42.09
CA MET A 12 -17.87 -3.28 -41.62
C MET A 12 -17.70 -4.34 -42.72
N PHE A 13 -17.04 -5.44 -42.41
CA PHE A 13 -17.28 -6.73 -43.04
C PHE A 13 -17.27 -7.78 -41.93
N GLY A 14 -18.41 -8.45 -41.75
CA GLY A 14 -18.64 -9.41 -40.67
C GLY A 14 -18.34 -10.86 -41.06
N LEU A 15 -18.70 -11.73 -40.10
CA LEU A 15 -19.02 -13.18 -40.22
C LEU A 15 -17.82 -14.15 -40.43
N LEU A 16 -17.68 -15.34 -39.79
CA LEU A 16 -18.47 -16.16 -38.85
C LEU A 16 -17.56 -17.09 -38.01
N LEU A 17 -18.07 -17.44 -36.82
CA LEU A 17 -18.05 -18.74 -36.09
C LEU A 17 -16.89 -19.73 -36.28
N ASN A 18 -16.22 -20.07 -35.16
CA ASN A 18 -16.35 -21.35 -34.43
C ASN A 18 -15.09 -21.59 -33.58
N VAL A 19 -15.27 -21.72 -32.27
CA VAL A 19 -14.69 -22.81 -31.45
C VAL A 19 -15.42 -22.79 -30.12
N VAL A 20 -16.21 -23.85 -29.87
CA VAL A 20 -16.56 -24.29 -28.52
C VAL A 20 -15.27 -24.80 -27.90
N GLY A 21 -14.62 -23.92 -27.14
CA GLY A 21 -13.51 -24.27 -26.25
C GLY A 21 -14.01 -24.10 -24.82
N VAL A 22 -14.54 -25.18 -24.24
CA VAL A 22 -14.85 -25.22 -22.81
C VAL A 22 -13.53 -25.34 -22.05
N GLY A 23 -12.86 -24.20 -21.91
CA GLY A 23 -11.78 -24.01 -20.96
C GLY A 23 -12.26 -22.92 -20.02
N ALA A 24 -12.89 -23.32 -18.90
CA ALA A 24 -13.07 -22.43 -17.77
C ALA A 24 -11.67 -22.06 -17.25
N LEU A 25 -11.07 -21.05 -17.87
CA LEU A 25 -10.01 -20.28 -17.22
C LEU A 25 -10.74 -19.50 -16.14
N THR A 26 -10.92 -20.14 -14.99
CA THR A 26 -11.14 -19.46 -13.74
C THR A 26 -10.17 -18.27 -13.72
N PRO A 27 -10.64 -17.02 -13.56
CA PRO A 27 -9.73 -15.94 -13.20
C PRO A 27 -9.12 -16.39 -11.88
N HIS A 28 -7.90 -16.95 -11.95
CA HIS A 28 -7.11 -17.29 -10.80
C HIS A 28 -6.99 -15.98 -10.05
N SER A 29 -7.62 -15.97 -8.88
CA SER A 29 -7.82 -14.84 -8.00
C SER A 29 -6.78 -13.76 -8.24
N ALA A 30 -7.14 -12.72 -8.99
CA ALA A 30 -6.52 -11.42 -8.84
C ALA A 30 -6.96 -10.89 -7.47
N SER A 31 -6.57 -11.58 -6.39
CA SER A 31 -6.43 -10.91 -5.12
C SER A 31 -5.30 -9.93 -5.37
N ALA A 32 -5.64 -8.71 -5.77
CA ALA A 32 -4.81 -7.58 -5.46
C ALA A 32 -4.57 -7.70 -3.96
N GLN A 33 -3.40 -8.20 -3.55
CA GLN A 33 -3.03 -8.26 -2.14
C GLN A 33 -3.18 -6.83 -1.64
N ARG A 34 -4.24 -6.58 -0.88
CA ARG A 34 -4.51 -5.26 -0.34
C ARG A 34 -3.30 -4.92 0.50
N ALA A 35 -2.47 -3.98 0.01
CA ALA A 35 -1.36 -3.47 0.77
C ALA A 35 -1.91 -3.07 2.13
N CYS A 36 -1.43 -3.72 3.18
CA CYS A 36 -1.93 -3.48 4.51
C CYS A 36 -1.69 -2.00 4.82
N GLN A 37 -2.74 -1.25 5.19
CA GLN A 37 -2.60 0.19 5.50
C GLN A 37 -2.35 0.43 6.98
N THR A 38 -2.78 -0.52 7.81
CA THR A 38 -2.69 -0.44 9.27
C THR A 38 -1.82 -1.58 9.77
N TYR A 39 -0.90 -1.26 10.67
CA TYR A 39 0.05 -2.22 11.21
C TYR A 39 0.03 -2.16 12.73
N ARG A 40 0.40 -3.28 13.34
CA ARG A 40 0.74 -3.37 14.77
C ARG A 40 2.24 -3.38 14.94
N VAL A 41 2.72 -2.73 15.99
CA VAL A 41 4.12 -2.86 16.44
C VAL A 41 4.32 -4.27 17.00
N ALA A 42 5.16 -5.06 16.35
CA ALA A 42 5.44 -6.44 16.70
C ALA A 42 6.69 -6.63 17.58
N ARG A 43 7.44 -5.55 17.86
CA ARG A 43 8.65 -5.60 18.70
C ARG A 43 8.28 -5.62 20.19
N PRO A 44 8.65 -6.65 20.96
CA PRO A 44 8.25 -6.78 22.37
C PRO A 44 8.72 -5.63 23.28
N HIS A 45 9.90 -5.08 23.01
CA HIS A 45 10.52 -4.03 23.83
C HIS A 45 10.28 -2.60 23.27
N GLY A 46 9.21 -2.42 22.50
CA GLY A 46 8.87 -1.15 21.86
C GLY A 46 9.68 -0.83 20.60
N LEU A 47 9.27 0.18 19.84
CA LEU A 47 9.82 0.52 18.53
C LEU A 47 10.15 2.01 18.43
N TYR A 48 11.41 2.34 18.16
CA TYR A 48 11.84 3.73 18.02
C TYR A 48 11.29 4.37 16.76
N VAL A 49 10.81 5.60 16.90
CA VAL A 49 10.41 6.45 15.80
C VAL A 49 11.52 7.46 15.53
N TYR A 50 12.02 7.43 14.30
CA TYR A 50 13.10 8.29 13.85
C TYR A 50 12.58 9.45 13.00
N VAL A 51 13.28 10.57 13.08
CA VAL A 51 13.12 11.73 12.19
C VAL A 51 14.50 12.17 11.68
N ASN A 52 14.55 13.20 10.84
CA ASN A 52 15.79 13.76 10.30
C ASN A 52 16.69 12.67 9.69
N ALA A 53 16.11 11.85 8.82
CA ALA A 53 16.77 10.73 8.14
C ALA A 53 17.47 9.72 9.07
N GLY A 54 16.92 9.47 10.27
CA GLY A 54 17.47 8.49 11.21
C GLY A 54 18.35 9.10 12.31
N SER A 55 18.73 10.37 12.21
CA SER A 55 19.64 11.00 13.18
C SER A 55 19.02 11.30 14.55
N ARG A 56 17.69 11.31 14.67
CA ARG A 56 17.01 11.64 15.93
C ARG A 56 15.84 10.71 16.21
N ILE A 57 15.81 10.15 17.42
CA ILE A 57 14.66 9.43 17.97
C ILE A 57 13.72 10.44 18.63
N VAL A 58 12.43 10.38 18.32
CA VAL A 58 11.42 11.29 18.90
C VAL A 58 10.52 10.63 19.92
N THR A 59 10.38 9.30 19.85
CA THR A 59 9.59 8.51 20.80
C THR A 59 9.86 7.01 20.60
N THR A 60 9.29 6.21 21.49
CA THR A 60 9.22 4.76 21.41
C THR A 60 7.77 4.33 21.44
N LEU A 61 7.31 3.61 20.41
CA LEU A 61 5.97 3.03 20.37
C LEU A 61 5.95 1.72 21.18
N PRO A 62 4.92 1.48 22.01
CA PRO A 62 4.80 0.24 22.75
C PRO A 62 4.45 -0.95 21.84
N TYR A 63 4.69 -2.17 22.32
CA TYR A 63 4.21 -3.39 21.67
C TYR A 63 2.68 -3.35 21.47
N ASN A 64 2.20 -3.93 20.35
CA ASN A 64 0.81 -3.89 19.90
C ASN A 64 0.22 -2.51 19.59
N GLN A 65 1.00 -1.42 19.67
CA GLN A 65 0.55 -0.11 19.20
C GLN A 65 0.14 -0.19 17.73
N ILE A 66 -1.03 0.35 17.41
CA ILE A 66 -1.53 0.44 16.04
C ILE A 66 -1.02 1.72 15.39
N VAL A 67 -0.52 1.59 14.16
CA VAL A 67 0.00 2.67 13.33
C VAL A 67 -0.54 2.57 11.91
N ARG A 68 -0.58 3.70 11.20
CA ARG A 68 -0.83 3.74 9.76
C ARG A 68 0.48 3.90 9.02
N VAL A 69 0.69 3.16 7.94
CA VAL A 69 1.83 3.35 7.04
C VAL A 69 1.40 4.20 5.86
N ASP A 70 2.09 5.31 5.64
CA ASP A 70 1.83 6.23 4.51
C ASP A 70 2.77 5.96 3.32
N GLY A 71 3.89 5.25 3.54
CA GLY A 71 4.83 4.90 2.49
C GLY A 71 6.05 4.15 3.02
N LEU A 72 6.89 3.68 2.11
CA LEU A 72 8.13 2.97 2.39
C LEU A 72 9.35 3.74 1.85
N SER A 73 10.52 3.48 2.40
CA SER A 73 11.80 3.90 1.80
C SER A 73 12.04 3.15 0.48
N ASN A 74 12.99 3.63 -0.33
CA ASN A 74 13.31 3.04 -1.63
C ASN A 74 13.72 1.55 -1.52
N ASP A 75 14.38 1.18 -0.43
CA ASP A 75 14.81 -0.19 -0.13
C ASP A 75 13.77 -1.00 0.67
N GLY A 76 12.65 -0.39 1.07
CA GLY A 76 11.61 -1.03 1.88
C GLY A 76 11.98 -1.30 3.33
N SER A 77 13.19 -0.96 3.78
CA SER A 77 13.65 -1.20 5.16
C SER A 77 12.96 -0.31 6.19
N TRP A 78 12.42 0.83 5.76
CA TRP A 78 11.79 1.82 6.61
C TRP A 78 10.36 2.14 6.15
N ALA A 79 9.44 2.25 7.11
CA ALA A 79 8.09 2.72 6.88
C ALA A 79 7.90 4.11 7.48
N LYS A 80 7.33 5.02 6.68
CA LYS A 80 6.83 6.30 7.16
C LYS A 80 5.46 6.06 7.78
N ILE A 81 5.34 6.32 9.08
CA ILE A 81 4.13 6.03 9.84
C ILE A 81 3.46 7.29 10.38
N ARG A 82 2.15 7.17 10.64
CA ARG A 82 1.39 8.05 11.53
C ARG A 82 0.88 7.27 12.73
N TYR A 83 0.96 7.89 13.90
CA TYR A 83 0.56 7.28 15.17
C TYR A 83 -0.11 8.30 16.08
N ARG A 84 -0.98 7.83 16.98
CA ARG A 84 -1.59 8.66 18.00
C ARG A 84 -0.60 8.86 19.15
N ARG A 85 -0.31 10.11 19.48
CA ARG A 85 0.54 10.50 20.60
C ARG A 85 -0.26 10.49 21.90
N VAL A 86 0.45 10.49 23.02
CA VAL A 86 -0.14 10.53 24.38
C VAL A 86 -0.90 11.83 24.66
N ASP A 87 -0.48 12.93 24.03
CA ASP A 87 -1.14 14.25 24.08
C ASP A 87 -2.39 14.35 23.19
N GLY A 88 -2.81 13.25 22.55
CA GLY A 88 -3.97 13.17 21.67
C GLY A 88 -3.70 13.66 20.24
N GLN A 89 -2.54 14.22 19.95
CA GLN A 89 -2.16 14.65 18.61
C GLN A 89 -1.68 13.47 17.74
N VAL A 90 -1.47 13.72 16.44
CA VAL A 90 -0.91 12.74 15.52
C VAL A 90 0.58 13.02 15.33
N GLY A 91 1.40 12.02 15.66
CA GLY A 91 2.83 12.01 15.35
C GLY A 91 3.10 11.36 14.01
N ALA A 92 4.26 11.68 13.43
CA ALA A 92 4.78 11.04 12.24
C ALA A 92 6.29 10.80 12.34
N GLY A 93 6.78 9.81 11.62
CA GLY A 93 8.21 9.50 11.55
C GLY A 93 8.47 8.19 10.84
N TRP A 94 9.70 7.68 10.97
CA TRP A 94 10.15 6.46 10.33
C TRP A 94 10.42 5.35 11.34
N VAL A 95 10.03 4.13 11.01
CA VAL A 95 10.30 2.93 11.81
C VAL A 95 10.79 1.81 10.90
N ALA A 96 11.56 0.87 11.45
CA ALA A 96 12.01 -0.28 10.68
C ALA A 96 10.84 -1.25 10.40
N THR A 97 10.71 -1.68 9.15
CA THR A 97 9.55 -2.45 8.65
C THR A 97 9.47 -3.86 9.23
N ASN A 98 10.61 -4.47 9.56
CA ASN A 98 10.69 -5.80 10.17
C ASN A 98 10.02 -5.90 11.55
N TYR A 99 9.68 -4.77 12.17
CA TYR A 99 8.95 -4.71 13.43
C TYR A 99 7.47 -4.34 13.27
N LEU A 100 6.95 -4.31 12.04
CA LEU A 100 5.55 -4.07 11.75
C LEU A 100 4.88 -5.36 11.28
N GLY A 101 3.76 -5.71 11.91
CA GLY A 101 2.88 -6.78 11.46
C GLY A 101 1.61 -6.18 10.86
N CYS A 102 1.15 -6.69 9.71
CA CYS A 102 -0.14 -6.28 9.17
C CYS A 102 -1.25 -6.46 10.22
N TYR A 103 -2.11 -5.47 10.35
CA TYR A 103 -3.23 -5.48 11.28
C TYR A 103 -4.53 -5.18 10.53
N GLN A 104 -5.40 -6.18 10.48
CA GLN A 104 -6.76 -6.09 9.98
C GLN A 104 -7.68 -6.40 11.15
N LYS A 105 -8.63 -5.49 11.43
CA LYS A 105 -9.69 -5.72 12.41
C LYS A 105 -10.83 -6.52 11.78
#